data_AF-A0A139DP49-F1
#
_entry.id   AF-A0A139DP49-F1
#
_cell.length_a   1.000
_cell.length_b   1.000
_cell.length_c   1.000
_cell.angle_alpha   90.00
_cell.angle_beta   90.00
_cell.angle_gamma   90.00
#
_symmetry.space_group_name_H-M   'P 1'
#
loop_
_entity.id
_entity.type
_entity.pdbx_description
1 polymer ?
#
loop_
_entity_poly.entity_id
_entity_poly.type
_entity_poly.pdbx_seq_one_letter_code
_entity_poly.pdbx_strand_id
1 'polypeptide(L)'
;MIKRLLGLKPSRAEKAADRPDVILHIGSPKSGSSAIQRFCLNNRRQLLQRGYYYPEHNLDKNNVSGGHTRVANPLGKNSVEKARAVFARALEDARAKHACLLLSAEAFYFQHEALLALTNGLKVQVVCFIRNPVEYFLANHNQGIKRHMGTRRLNELLPALVSRPANHLTGKPLLAWAEGVGDENCVFLPYKAPVSGGELIEAQFLRALGWADAEVEAATRDLPGMTNRSYVKSALELKRLLNTVLDELPLRSVREVDWCLQGFSDRTLNETGYSIADLPESVAATLADKLLSQMEGVVERFPQLQDIAQLPPAEAPGQGATSNLDLQAPLSALMAEVPNVIEQIREVATDQRNNGRQDYAFCKLLDLLGIDFEEPKGLAGLALKQREVLSGDKLETADCLREMALLLERQNLLNDAQFAIDQALKHRPTGQGIQTIKARIDSALNPE
;
A
#
# COMPACT_ATOMS: atom_id res chain seq x y z
N MET A 1 33.98 -22.03 22.44
CA MET A 1 34.77 -20.79 22.54
C MET A 1 36.23 -20.97 22.09
N ILE A 2 36.95 -22.00 22.57
CA ILE A 2 38.40 -22.20 22.29
C ILE A 2 38.72 -22.50 20.81
N LYS A 3 37.89 -23.25 20.06
CA LYS A 3 38.14 -23.52 18.62
C LYS A 3 37.85 -22.34 17.68
N ARG A 4 36.97 -21.40 18.08
CA ARG A 4 36.64 -20.19 17.30
C ARG A 4 37.82 -19.21 17.26
N LEU A 5 38.64 -19.20 18.33
CA LEU A 5 39.91 -18.48 18.42
C LEU A 5 41.05 -19.12 17.60
N LEU A 6 40.88 -20.37 17.13
CA LEU A 6 41.90 -21.16 16.41
C LEU A 6 41.66 -21.25 14.89
N GLY A 7 40.70 -20.49 14.32
CA GLY A 7 40.47 -20.45 12.86
C GLY A 7 39.96 -21.77 12.23
N LEU A 8 39.53 -22.74 13.03
CA LEU A 8 39.04 -24.02 12.54
C LEU A 8 37.59 -23.87 12.04
N LYS A 9 37.35 -24.19 10.75
CA LYS A 9 35.99 -24.22 10.17
C LYS A 9 35.14 -25.28 10.90
N PRO A 10 33.94 -24.94 11.41
CA PRO A 10 33.10 -25.89 12.11
C PRO A 10 32.67 -27.02 11.18
N SER A 11 32.65 -28.23 11.71
CA SER A 11 32.17 -29.43 11.01
C SER A 11 30.69 -29.31 10.64
N ARG A 12 30.23 -30.11 9.66
CA ARG A 12 28.81 -30.14 9.25
C ARG A 12 27.85 -30.50 10.41
N ALA A 13 28.33 -31.28 11.38
CA ALA A 13 27.60 -31.63 12.59
C ALA A 13 27.53 -30.47 13.60
N GLU A 14 28.62 -29.71 13.79
CA GLU A 14 28.64 -28.50 14.62
C GLU A 14 27.78 -27.38 14.02
N LYS A 15 27.76 -27.23 12.69
CA LYS A 15 26.82 -26.33 11.99
C LYS A 15 25.35 -26.74 12.14
N ALA A 16 25.06 -28.02 12.38
CA ALA A 16 23.70 -28.52 12.61
C ALA A 16 23.25 -28.27 14.06
N ALA A 17 24.17 -28.35 15.04
CA ALA A 17 23.87 -28.15 16.46
C ALA A 17 23.59 -26.68 16.84
N ASP A 18 24.11 -25.71 16.08
CA ASP A 18 23.89 -24.27 16.34
C ASP A 18 22.77 -23.65 15.46
N ARG A 19 22.08 -24.47 14.65
CA ARG A 19 21.03 -23.99 13.75
C ARG A 19 19.72 -23.73 14.51
N PRO A 20 18.93 -22.69 14.15
CA PRO A 20 17.59 -22.50 14.69
C PRO A 20 16.69 -23.72 14.43
N ASP A 21 15.76 -24.00 15.34
CA ASP A 21 14.66 -24.93 15.09
C ASP A 21 13.74 -24.38 14.01
N VAL A 22 13.50 -23.07 14.04
CA VAL A 22 12.56 -22.36 13.17
C VAL A 22 13.16 -21.05 12.68
N ILE A 23 13.02 -20.79 11.39
CA ILE A 23 13.24 -19.49 10.78
C ILE A 23 11.90 -18.94 10.28
N LEU A 24 11.55 -17.75 10.74
CA LEU A 24 10.36 -17.03 10.30
C LEU A 24 10.77 -15.88 9.39
N HIS A 25 10.51 -16.01 8.08
CA HIS A 25 10.53 -14.87 7.18
C HIS A 25 9.20 -14.11 7.29
N ILE A 26 9.19 -13.07 8.12
CA ILE A 26 7.96 -12.34 8.46
C ILE A 26 7.57 -11.28 7.43
N GLY A 27 8.54 -10.86 6.59
CA GLY A 27 8.42 -9.95 5.45
C GLY A 27 7.44 -8.79 5.59
N SER A 28 7.93 -7.54 5.71
CA SER A 28 7.00 -6.41 5.70
C SER A 28 6.26 -6.35 4.35
N PRO A 29 4.98 -5.91 4.32
CA PRO A 29 4.24 -5.87 3.07
C PRO A 29 4.99 -5.06 2.00
N LYS A 30 4.95 -5.53 0.76
CA LYS A 30 5.58 -4.89 -0.42
C LYS A 30 7.12 -4.83 -0.41
N SER A 31 7.77 -5.68 0.39
CA SER A 31 9.23 -5.86 0.44
C SER A 31 9.74 -7.12 -0.26
N GLY A 32 9.09 -7.54 -1.35
CA GLY A 32 9.56 -8.66 -2.19
C GLY A 32 9.23 -10.07 -1.66
N SER A 33 8.35 -10.21 -0.67
CA SER A 33 8.02 -11.51 -0.07
C SER A 33 7.53 -12.56 -1.06
N SER A 34 6.72 -12.19 -2.06
CA SER A 34 6.25 -13.14 -3.08
C SER A 34 7.38 -13.71 -3.93
N ALA A 35 8.45 -12.93 -4.16
CA ALA A 35 9.62 -13.36 -4.92
C ALA A 35 10.41 -14.43 -4.12
N ILE A 36 10.71 -14.13 -2.84
CA ILE A 36 11.31 -15.07 -1.89
C ILE A 36 10.49 -16.36 -1.79
N GLN A 37 9.18 -16.26 -1.62
CA GLN A 37 8.34 -17.44 -1.39
C GLN A 37 8.24 -18.32 -2.64
N ARG A 38 8.11 -17.73 -3.83
CA ARG A 38 8.15 -18.48 -5.10
C ARG A 38 9.51 -19.14 -5.31
N PHE A 39 10.60 -18.41 -5.03
CA PHE A 39 11.95 -18.96 -5.06
C PHE A 39 12.07 -20.18 -4.13
N CYS A 40 11.61 -20.06 -2.89
CA CYS A 40 11.68 -21.15 -1.92
C CYS A 40 10.86 -22.37 -2.36
N LEU A 41 9.65 -22.14 -2.87
CA LEU A 41 8.76 -23.19 -3.38
C LEU A 41 9.41 -23.95 -4.55
N ASN A 42 10.05 -23.24 -5.48
CA ASN A 42 10.72 -23.84 -6.62
C ASN A 42 12.04 -24.54 -6.25
N ASN A 43 12.68 -24.15 -5.13
CA ASN A 43 13.98 -24.66 -4.70
C ASN A 43 13.93 -25.52 -3.43
N ARG A 44 12.75 -26.06 -3.06
CA ARG A 44 12.55 -26.85 -1.82
C ARG A 44 13.55 -27.99 -1.66
N ARG A 45 13.89 -28.69 -2.74
CA ARG A 45 14.86 -29.81 -2.71
C ARG A 45 16.27 -29.31 -2.34
N GLN A 46 16.71 -28.20 -2.94
CA GLN A 46 18.01 -27.61 -2.67
C GLN A 46 18.07 -27.07 -1.24
N LEU A 47 17.01 -26.37 -0.79
CA LEU A 47 16.86 -25.91 0.60
C LEU A 47 16.97 -27.08 1.58
N LEU A 48 16.28 -28.20 1.30
CA LEU A 48 16.31 -29.38 2.17
C LEU A 48 17.69 -30.03 2.24
N GLN A 49 18.43 -30.11 1.13
CA GLN A 49 19.81 -30.61 1.12
C GLN A 49 20.76 -29.76 1.97
N ARG A 50 20.45 -28.48 2.14
CA ARG A 50 21.15 -27.54 3.04
C ARG A 50 20.61 -27.58 4.48
N GLY A 51 19.53 -28.32 4.70
CA GLY A 51 18.89 -28.56 5.98
C GLY A 51 17.89 -27.49 6.39
N TYR A 52 17.19 -26.90 5.41
CA TYR A 52 16.01 -26.07 5.60
C TYR A 52 14.80 -26.79 4.99
N TYR A 53 13.81 -27.11 5.82
CA TYR A 53 12.53 -27.64 5.37
C TYR A 53 11.56 -26.48 5.14
N TYR A 54 11.21 -26.27 3.87
CA TYR A 54 10.18 -25.30 3.47
C TYR A 54 8.91 -26.08 3.07
N PRO A 55 7.83 -26.00 3.87
CA PRO A 55 6.57 -26.66 3.55
C PRO A 55 5.97 -26.20 2.22
N GLU A 56 5.08 -27.02 1.66
CA GLU A 56 4.37 -26.66 0.44
C GLU A 56 3.19 -25.73 0.72
N HIS A 57 2.95 -24.79 -0.17
CA HIS A 57 1.79 -23.92 -0.14
C HIS A 57 1.36 -23.54 -1.57
N ASN A 58 0.12 -23.06 -1.70
CA ASN A 58 -0.47 -22.76 -3.00
C ASN A 58 -0.02 -21.38 -3.53
N LEU A 59 0.12 -21.29 -4.84
CA LEU A 59 0.21 -20.04 -5.57
C LEU A 59 -1.18 -19.59 -6.04
N ASP A 60 -1.40 -18.29 -6.18
CA ASP A 60 -2.60 -17.77 -6.83
C ASP A 60 -2.55 -17.95 -8.35
N LYS A 61 -3.65 -17.59 -9.04
CA LYS A 61 -3.77 -17.65 -10.51
C LYS A 61 -2.73 -16.82 -11.29
N ASN A 62 -2.05 -15.89 -10.63
CA ASN A 62 -1.00 -15.05 -11.20
C ASN A 62 0.41 -15.51 -10.76
N ASN A 63 0.55 -16.73 -10.23
CA ASN A 63 1.77 -17.25 -9.63
C ASN A 63 2.31 -16.41 -8.46
N VAL A 64 1.45 -15.64 -7.80
CA VAL A 64 1.78 -14.88 -6.59
C VAL A 64 1.59 -15.80 -5.40
N SER A 65 2.67 -15.96 -4.64
CA SER A 65 2.65 -16.71 -3.40
C SER A 65 2.07 -15.87 -2.26
N GLY A 66 1.14 -16.45 -1.50
CA GLY A 66 0.74 -15.97 -0.17
C GLY A 66 1.58 -16.59 0.96
N GLY A 67 2.50 -17.51 0.66
CA GLY A 67 3.31 -18.20 1.65
C GLY A 67 2.50 -19.10 2.57
N HIS A 68 2.97 -19.24 3.80
CA HIS A 68 2.43 -20.09 4.85
C HIS A 68 1.26 -19.44 5.61
N THR A 69 0.38 -18.75 4.89
CA THR A 69 -0.85 -18.15 5.44
C THR A 69 -1.78 -19.16 6.11
N ARG A 70 -1.62 -20.46 5.88
CA ARG A 70 -2.32 -21.50 6.66
C ARG A 70 -1.94 -21.51 8.15
N VAL A 71 -0.77 -20.99 8.51
CA VAL A 71 -0.37 -20.71 9.90
C VAL A 71 -0.85 -19.32 10.31
N ALA A 72 -0.67 -18.30 9.47
CA ALA A 72 -0.96 -16.90 9.83
C ALA A 72 -2.46 -16.54 9.88
N ASN A 73 -3.27 -17.00 8.92
CA ASN A 73 -4.67 -16.62 8.81
C ASN A 73 -5.52 -17.08 10.00
N PRO A 74 -5.36 -18.31 10.54
CA PRO A 74 -6.07 -18.70 11.75
C PRO A 74 -5.71 -17.82 12.94
N LEU A 75 -4.46 -17.38 13.09
CA LEU A 75 -4.06 -16.45 14.15
C LEU A 75 -4.81 -15.12 14.06
N GLY A 76 -4.92 -14.56 12.85
CA GLY A 76 -5.69 -13.31 12.62
C GLY A 76 -7.20 -13.44 12.83
N LYS A 77 -7.73 -14.67 12.88
CA LYS A 77 -9.14 -14.99 13.17
C LYS A 77 -9.34 -15.57 14.57
N ASN A 78 -8.37 -15.39 15.48
CA ASN A 78 -8.37 -15.96 16.84
C ASN A 78 -8.59 -17.48 16.90
N SER A 79 -8.27 -18.19 15.83
CA SER A 79 -8.35 -19.65 15.71
C SER A 79 -6.98 -20.28 16.03
N VAL A 80 -6.47 -20.01 17.23
CA VAL A 80 -5.09 -20.36 17.64
C VAL A 80 -4.81 -21.85 17.54
N GLU A 81 -5.75 -22.71 17.95
CA GLU A 81 -5.57 -24.17 17.90
C GLU A 81 -5.38 -24.72 16.48
N LYS A 82 -6.04 -24.10 15.50
CA LYS A 82 -5.83 -24.46 14.09
C LYS A 82 -4.44 -24.05 13.60
N ALA A 83 -3.96 -22.86 13.99
CA ALA A 83 -2.58 -22.45 13.68
C ALA A 83 -1.56 -23.39 14.35
N ARG A 84 -1.80 -23.74 15.63
CA ARG A 84 -0.97 -24.66 16.41
C ARG A 84 -0.85 -26.02 15.74
N ALA A 85 -1.97 -26.62 15.32
CA ALA A 85 -1.96 -27.91 14.65
C ALA A 85 -1.17 -27.87 13.32
N VAL A 86 -1.36 -26.82 12.51
CA VAL A 86 -0.63 -26.67 11.23
C VAL A 86 0.86 -26.45 11.47
N PHE A 87 1.22 -25.61 12.44
CA PHE A 87 2.60 -25.34 12.81
C PHE A 87 3.30 -26.59 13.37
N ALA A 88 2.67 -27.28 14.32
CA ALA A 88 3.20 -28.49 14.93
C ALA A 88 3.48 -29.56 13.87
N ARG A 89 2.55 -29.77 12.93
CA ARG A 89 2.75 -30.71 11.83
C ARG A 89 3.95 -30.34 10.96
N ALA A 90 4.09 -29.06 10.60
CA ALA A 90 5.22 -28.59 9.80
C ALA A 90 6.55 -28.78 10.55
N LEU A 91 6.57 -28.57 11.87
CA LEU A 91 7.73 -28.76 12.72
C LEU A 91 8.12 -30.25 12.85
N GLU A 92 7.15 -31.13 13.03
CA GLU A 92 7.36 -32.59 13.01
C GLU A 92 7.98 -33.04 11.68
N ASP A 93 7.45 -32.56 10.56
CA ASP A 93 7.97 -32.89 9.23
C ASP A 93 9.40 -32.39 9.00
N ALA A 94 9.76 -31.24 9.59
CA ALA A 94 11.12 -30.68 9.56
C ALA A 94 12.09 -31.53 10.41
N ARG A 95 11.68 -31.89 11.63
CA ARG A 95 12.44 -32.73 12.55
C ARG A 95 12.70 -34.12 11.97
N ALA A 96 11.68 -34.73 11.36
CA ALA A 96 11.81 -36.02 10.67
C ALA A 96 12.81 -35.99 9.50
N LYS A 97 13.14 -34.80 8.98
CA LYS A 97 14.13 -34.59 7.91
C LYS A 97 15.44 -34.01 8.43
N HIS A 98 15.63 -33.91 9.75
CA HIS A 98 16.79 -33.29 10.39
C HIS A 98 17.10 -31.88 9.84
N ALA A 99 16.05 -31.10 9.63
CA ALA A 99 16.12 -29.78 9.01
C ALA A 99 15.44 -28.71 9.88
N CYS A 100 15.91 -27.47 9.76
CA CYS A 100 15.26 -26.29 10.32
C CYS A 100 13.95 -26.00 9.59
N LEU A 101 12.88 -25.71 10.32
CA LEU A 101 11.62 -25.30 9.70
C LEU A 101 11.72 -23.87 9.19
N LEU A 102 11.57 -23.66 7.88
CA LEU A 102 11.54 -22.35 7.26
C LEU A 102 10.11 -21.98 6.85
N LEU A 103 9.53 -20.98 7.52
CA LEU A 103 8.21 -20.45 7.19
C LEU A 103 8.33 -19.02 6.66
N SER A 104 7.39 -18.65 5.80
CA SER A 104 7.28 -17.29 5.28
C SER A 104 5.83 -16.90 5.06
N ALA A 105 5.41 -15.75 5.61
CA ALA A 105 4.13 -15.11 5.29
C ALA A 105 4.19 -13.64 5.73
N GLU A 106 3.74 -12.71 4.89
CA GLU A 106 3.71 -11.27 5.25
C GLU A 106 2.82 -11.00 6.48
N ALA A 107 1.78 -11.81 6.68
CA ALA A 107 0.90 -11.70 7.83
C ALA A 107 1.61 -11.96 9.17
N PHE A 108 2.76 -12.64 9.17
CA PHE A 108 3.55 -12.84 10.39
C PHE A 108 4.10 -11.53 10.93
N TYR A 109 4.34 -10.53 10.08
CA TYR A 109 4.85 -9.22 10.49
C TYR A 109 4.03 -8.59 11.64
N PHE A 110 2.72 -8.82 11.67
CA PHE A 110 1.80 -8.28 12.68
C PHE A 110 1.40 -9.26 13.79
N GLN A 111 1.92 -10.49 13.78
CA GLN A 111 1.44 -11.57 14.65
C GLN A 111 2.50 -12.05 15.64
N HIS A 112 3.40 -11.16 16.07
CA HIS A 112 4.53 -11.50 16.95
C HIS A 112 4.07 -12.23 18.21
N GLU A 113 3.10 -11.71 18.97
CA GLU A 113 2.61 -12.34 20.22
C GLU A 113 2.16 -13.79 20.00
N ALA A 114 1.27 -14.00 19.03
CA ALA A 114 0.70 -15.31 18.77
C ALA A 114 1.74 -16.31 18.23
N LEU A 115 2.68 -15.85 17.39
CA LEU A 115 3.76 -16.71 16.88
C LEU A 115 4.79 -17.04 17.94
N LEU A 116 5.18 -16.07 18.79
CA LEU A 116 6.09 -16.31 19.92
C LEU A 116 5.50 -17.35 20.88
N ALA A 117 4.19 -17.30 21.13
CA ALA A 117 3.49 -18.32 21.91
C ALA A 117 3.49 -19.70 21.23
N LEU A 118 3.38 -19.76 19.89
CA LEU A 118 3.46 -21.02 19.12
C LEU A 118 4.88 -21.60 19.10
N THR A 119 5.90 -20.75 19.11
CA THR A 119 7.30 -21.16 19.05
C THR A 119 7.98 -21.26 20.41
N ASN A 120 7.23 -21.17 21.50
CA ASN A 120 7.78 -21.21 22.85
C ASN A 120 8.62 -22.47 23.09
N GLY A 121 9.82 -22.29 23.63
CA GLY A 121 10.78 -23.39 23.86
C GLY A 121 11.57 -23.84 22.62
N LEU A 122 11.46 -23.15 21.49
CA LEU A 122 12.25 -23.40 20.29
C LEU A 122 13.31 -22.30 20.09
N LYS A 123 14.44 -22.64 19.46
CA LYS A 123 15.40 -21.65 18.96
C LYS A 123 14.86 -21.03 17.67
N VAL A 124 14.38 -19.80 17.75
CA VAL A 124 13.76 -19.09 16.62
C VAL A 124 14.69 -18.03 16.08
N GLN A 125 14.79 -17.91 14.77
CA GLN A 125 15.37 -16.75 14.09
C GLN A 125 14.31 -16.07 13.24
N VAL A 126 14.33 -14.74 13.21
CA VAL A 126 13.36 -13.91 12.46
C VAL A 126 14.10 -13.17 11.36
N VAL A 127 13.65 -13.31 10.12
CA VAL A 127 14.18 -12.60 8.95
C VAL A 127 13.12 -11.64 8.44
N CYS A 128 13.47 -10.36 8.27
CA CYS A 128 12.56 -9.37 7.71
C CYS A 128 13.28 -8.43 6.77
N PHE A 129 12.73 -8.27 5.57
CA PHE A 129 13.06 -7.16 4.70
C PHE A 129 12.07 -6.02 4.92
N ILE A 130 12.59 -4.82 5.14
CA ILE A 130 11.78 -3.63 5.38
C ILE A 130 12.10 -2.56 4.34
N ARG A 131 11.05 -1.95 3.80
CA ARG A 131 11.15 -0.91 2.78
C ARG A 131 11.08 0.47 3.44
N ASN A 132 11.66 1.48 2.78
CA ASN A 132 11.44 2.87 3.13
C ASN A 132 9.92 3.13 3.32
N PRO A 133 9.46 3.68 4.46
CA PRO A 133 8.04 3.86 4.74
C PRO A 133 7.28 4.70 3.71
N VAL A 134 7.94 5.71 3.13
CA VAL A 134 7.37 6.57 2.10
C VAL A 134 7.19 5.79 0.80
N GLU A 135 8.19 5.01 0.38
CA GLU A 135 8.06 4.13 -0.78
C GLU A 135 6.98 3.06 -0.56
N TYR A 136 6.89 2.52 0.66
CA TYR A 136 5.87 1.54 1.00
C TYR A 136 4.47 2.16 0.90
N PHE A 137 4.27 3.36 1.46
CA PHE A 137 3.01 4.09 1.35
C PHE A 137 2.61 4.34 -0.12
N LEU A 138 3.56 4.77 -0.94
CA LEU A 138 3.37 4.94 -2.39
C LEU A 138 3.03 3.61 -3.10
N ALA A 139 3.76 2.55 -2.80
CA ALA A 139 3.51 1.22 -3.38
C ALA A 139 2.13 0.67 -2.99
N ASN A 140 1.68 0.93 -1.76
CA ASN A 140 0.36 0.55 -1.29
C ASN A 140 -0.73 1.38 -1.99
N HIS A 141 -0.52 2.67 -2.16
CA HIS A 141 -1.42 3.53 -2.91
C HIS A 141 -1.60 3.04 -4.36
N ASN A 142 -0.48 2.77 -5.05
CA ASN A 142 -0.48 2.25 -6.42
C ASN A 142 -1.17 0.89 -6.51
N GLN A 143 -1.02 0.03 -5.49
CA GLN A 143 -1.73 -1.25 -5.39
C GLN A 143 -3.25 -1.04 -5.23
N GLY A 144 -3.66 -0.05 -4.43
CA GLY A 144 -5.06 0.36 -4.26
C GLY A 144 -5.71 0.74 -5.59
N ILE A 145 -5.03 1.53 -6.41
CA ILE A 145 -5.48 1.87 -7.77
C ILE A 145 -5.59 0.62 -8.64
N LYS A 146 -4.58 -0.26 -8.62
CA LYS A 146 -4.54 -1.43 -9.51
C LYS A 146 -5.55 -2.52 -9.17
N ARG A 147 -5.79 -2.79 -7.88
CA ARG A 147 -6.49 -4.00 -7.43
C ARG A 147 -7.74 -3.74 -6.60
N HIS A 148 -7.96 -2.50 -6.16
CA HIS A 148 -9.01 -2.15 -5.20
C HIS A 148 -9.82 -0.91 -5.64
N MET A 149 -9.89 -0.65 -6.95
CA MET A 149 -10.64 0.47 -7.54
C MET A 149 -10.31 1.84 -6.94
N GLY A 150 -9.07 2.04 -6.49
CA GLY A 150 -8.65 3.33 -5.94
C GLY A 150 -8.77 4.46 -6.97
N THR A 151 -9.48 5.53 -6.62
CA THR A 151 -9.66 6.74 -7.45
C THR A 151 -8.98 7.98 -6.88
N ARG A 152 -8.73 8.00 -5.57
CA ARG A 152 -8.08 9.13 -4.86
C ARG A 152 -6.63 9.30 -5.28
N ARG A 153 -6.10 10.52 -5.23
CA ARG A 153 -4.65 10.79 -5.30
C ARG A 153 -3.99 10.56 -3.95
N LEU A 154 -2.66 10.45 -3.96
CA LEU A 154 -1.87 10.23 -2.74
C LEU A 154 -2.06 11.34 -1.69
N ASN A 155 -2.11 12.61 -2.10
CA ASN A 155 -2.28 13.76 -1.21
C ASN A 155 -3.61 13.72 -0.44
N GLU A 156 -4.67 13.18 -1.06
CA GLU A 156 -5.98 13.00 -0.41
C GLU A 156 -5.95 11.93 0.70
N LEU A 157 -4.92 11.09 0.73
CA LEU A 157 -4.73 10.07 1.77
C LEU A 157 -3.93 10.58 2.97
N LEU A 158 -3.23 11.72 2.84
CA LEU A 158 -2.37 12.25 3.89
C LEU A 158 -3.11 12.60 5.18
N PRO A 159 -4.29 13.26 5.18
CA PRO A 159 -4.97 13.61 6.42
C PRO A 159 -5.27 12.38 7.28
N ALA A 160 -5.73 11.29 6.65
CA ALA A 160 -5.98 10.03 7.33
C ALA A 160 -4.69 9.41 7.89
N LEU A 161 -3.60 9.44 7.11
CA LEU A 161 -2.29 8.94 7.54
C LEU A 161 -1.74 9.72 8.74
N VAL A 162 -1.78 11.06 8.69
CA VAL A 162 -1.24 11.94 9.73
C VAL A 162 -2.04 11.81 11.02
N SER A 163 -3.36 11.59 10.92
CA SER A 163 -4.27 11.45 12.07
C SER A 163 -4.06 10.18 12.90
N ARG A 164 -3.31 9.18 12.42
CA ARG A 164 -3.14 7.90 13.10
C ARG A 164 -1.66 7.52 13.23
N PRO A 165 -1.29 6.69 14.24
CA PRO A 165 0.03 6.08 14.28
C PRO A 165 0.23 5.16 13.07
N ALA A 166 1.35 5.30 12.39
CA ALA A 166 1.69 4.53 11.19
C ALA A 166 2.61 3.35 11.53
N ASN A 167 2.46 2.78 12.72
CA ASN A 167 3.39 1.79 13.30
C ASN A 167 3.75 0.64 12.34
N HIS A 168 2.78 0.21 11.53
CA HIS A 168 2.92 -0.87 10.54
C HIS A 168 3.82 -0.50 9.34
N LEU A 169 4.01 0.78 9.06
CA LEU A 169 4.87 1.28 7.98
C LEU A 169 6.32 1.50 8.46
N THR A 170 6.52 1.76 9.76
CA THR A 170 7.76 2.36 10.30
C THR A 170 8.63 1.38 11.08
N GLY A 171 8.46 0.07 10.88
CA GLY A 171 9.31 -0.93 11.49
C GLY A 171 9.03 -1.24 12.96
N LYS A 172 8.04 -0.61 13.62
CA LYS A 172 7.78 -0.86 15.05
C LYS A 172 7.52 -2.32 15.42
N PRO A 173 6.82 -3.15 14.60
CA PRO A 173 6.70 -4.58 14.87
C PRO A 173 8.05 -5.32 15.00
N LEU A 174 9.12 -4.81 14.38
CA LEU A 174 10.47 -5.38 14.51
C LEU A 174 10.98 -5.33 15.95
N LEU A 175 10.66 -4.26 16.69
CA LEU A 175 11.02 -4.13 18.11
C LEU A 175 10.32 -5.22 18.93
N ALA A 176 9.02 -5.45 18.70
CA ALA A 176 8.27 -6.48 19.41
C ALA A 176 8.77 -7.90 19.10
N TRP A 177 9.20 -8.15 17.86
CA TRP A 177 9.88 -9.40 17.51
C TRP A 177 11.20 -9.54 18.26
N ALA A 178 12.01 -8.49 18.28
CA ALA A 178 13.31 -8.49 18.95
C ALA A 178 13.21 -8.68 20.47
N GLU A 179 12.20 -8.10 21.13
CA GLU A 179 11.90 -8.40 22.54
C GLU A 179 11.54 -9.88 22.77
N GLY A 180 10.90 -10.52 21.79
CA GLY A 180 10.46 -11.90 21.91
C GLY A 180 11.54 -12.95 21.64
N VAL A 181 12.45 -12.69 20.70
CA VAL A 181 13.47 -13.67 20.27
C VAL A 181 14.91 -13.27 20.61
N GLY A 182 15.16 -12.03 21.03
CA GLY A 182 16.51 -11.48 21.20
C GLY A 182 17.10 -10.93 19.90
N ASP A 183 17.87 -9.85 20.01
CA ASP A 183 18.43 -9.11 18.87
C ASP A 183 19.36 -9.98 18.01
N GLU A 184 20.10 -10.90 18.63
CA GLU A 184 21.01 -11.83 17.95
C GLU A 184 20.29 -12.84 17.04
N ASN A 185 18.99 -13.01 17.25
CA ASN A 185 18.12 -13.89 16.47
C ASN A 185 17.31 -13.11 15.42
N CYS A 186 17.53 -11.80 15.27
CA CYS A 186 16.87 -10.95 14.31
C CYS A 186 17.79 -10.60 13.14
N VAL A 187 17.37 -10.91 11.92
CA VAL A 187 18.02 -10.50 10.66
C VAL A 187 17.09 -9.54 9.94
N PHE A 188 17.23 -8.25 10.24
CA PHE A 188 16.45 -7.17 9.64
C PHE A 188 17.28 -6.42 8.62
N LEU A 189 16.80 -6.37 7.38
CA LEU A 189 17.53 -5.87 6.22
C LEU A 189 16.69 -4.85 5.43
N PRO A 190 17.31 -3.80 4.85
CA PRO A 190 16.62 -2.87 3.97
C PRO A 190 16.25 -3.55 2.65
N TYR A 191 15.03 -3.30 2.17
CA TYR A 191 14.58 -3.66 0.83
C TYR A 191 14.79 -2.49 -0.13
N LYS A 192 15.60 -2.71 -1.17
CA LYS A 192 15.73 -1.82 -2.32
C LYS A 192 15.26 -2.58 -3.56
N ALA A 193 14.35 -1.99 -4.33
CA ALA A 193 13.83 -2.65 -5.53
C ALA A 193 14.96 -2.81 -6.58
N PRO A 194 15.01 -3.92 -7.35
CA PRO A 194 16.05 -4.10 -8.36
C PRO A 194 16.11 -2.99 -9.41
N VAL A 195 14.95 -2.44 -9.79
CA VAL A 195 14.83 -1.28 -10.69
C VAL A 195 15.48 0.00 -10.15
N SER A 196 15.72 0.05 -8.84
CA SER A 196 16.40 1.15 -8.15
C SER A 196 17.85 0.79 -7.78
N GLY A 197 18.45 -0.17 -8.50
CA GLY A 197 19.81 -0.65 -8.25
C GLY A 197 19.93 -1.64 -7.08
N GLY A 198 18.81 -2.17 -6.58
CA GLY A 198 18.81 -3.18 -5.53
C GLY A 198 19.30 -4.55 -6.00
N GLU A 199 19.97 -5.29 -5.12
CA GLU A 199 20.29 -6.70 -5.37
C GLU A 199 19.00 -7.56 -5.38
N LEU A 200 19.02 -8.67 -6.13
CA LEU A 200 17.97 -9.70 -6.07
C LEU A 200 17.64 -10.07 -4.62
N ILE A 201 16.36 -9.98 -4.27
CA ILE A 201 15.92 -10.19 -2.90
C ILE A 201 16.11 -11.65 -2.47
N GLU A 202 16.03 -12.58 -3.42
CA GLU A 202 16.34 -14.00 -3.24
C GLU A 202 17.79 -14.20 -2.80
N ALA A 203 18.74 -13.46 -3.40
CA ALA A 203 20.15 -13.55 -3.05
C ALA A 203 20.40 -13.06 -1.62
N GLN A 204 19.85 -11.90 -1.28
CA GLN A 204 19.91 -11.35 0.07
C GLN A 204 19.28 -12.30 1.10
N PHE A 205 18.15 -12.94 0.74
CA PHE A 205 17.49 -13.90 1.62
C PHE A 205 18.34 -15.14 1.88
N LEU A 206 18.99 -15.71 0.86
CA LEU A 206 19.90 -16.84 1.06
C LEU A 206 21.09 -16.49 1.96
N ARG A 207 21.66 -15.29 1.82
CA ARG A 207 22.70 -14.79 2.74
C ARG A 207 22.17 -14.63 4.16
N ALA A 208 20.95 -14.14 4.33
CA ALA A 208 20.28 -14.05 5.63
C ALA A 208 20.08 -15.44 6.27
N LEU A 209 19.90 -16.49 5.47
CA LEU A 209 19.89 -17.88 5.95
C LEU A 209 21.29 -18.43 6.28
N GLY A 210 22.35 -17.71 5.95
CA GLY A 210 23.75 -18.10 6.20
C GLY A 210 24.43 -18.86 5.06
N TRP A 211 23.94 -18.74 3.82
CA TRP A 211 24.59 -19.32 2.64
C TRP A 211 25.84 -18.51 2.25
N ALA A 212 26.87 -19.19 1.73
CA ALA A 212 28.08 -18.52 1.26
C ALA A 212 27.86 -17.92 -0.15
N ASP A 213 28.58 -16.84 -0.48
CA ASP A 213 28.34 -16.08 -1.73
C ASP A 213 28.36 -16.94 -3.00
N ALA A 214 29.35 -17.84 -3.15
CA ALA A 214 29.42 -18.74 -4.30
C ALA A 214 28.18 -19.67 -4.43
N GLU A 215 27.55 -20.00 -3.31
CA GLU A 215 26.35 -20.84 -3.28
C GLU A 215 25.10 -20.03 -3.62
N VAL A 216 25.07 -18.77 -3.18
CA VAL A 216 24.02 -17.81 -3.53
C VAL A 216 24.05 -17.56 -5.03
N GLU A 217 25.20 -17.21 -5.59
CA GLU A 217 25.39 -16.98 -7.02
C GLU A 217 24.95 -18.18 -7.86
N ALA A 218 25.30 -19.40 -7.42
CA ALA A 218 24.90 -20.62 -8.11
C ALA A 218 23.37 -20.84 -8.07
N ALA A 219 22.71 -20.49 -6.95
CA ALA A 219 21.27 -20.66 -6.79
C ALA A 219 20.44 -19.57 -7.49
N THR A 220 21.01 -18.39 -7.74
CA THR A 220 20.29 -17.25 -8.33
C THR A 220 20.64 -16.98 -9.79
N ARG A 221 21.61 -17.68 -10.36
CA ARG A 221 22.13 -17.46 -11.74
C ARG A 221 21.05 -17.43 -12.80
N ASP A 222 20.11 -18.38 -12.75
CA ASP A 222 19.11 -18.59 -13.80
C ASP A 222 17.74 -17.98 -13.44
N LEU A 223 17.68 -17.14 -12.40
CA LEU A 223 16.43 -16.50 -12.03
C LEU A 223 16.02 -15.51 -13.12
N PRO A 224 14.80 -15.63 -13.67
CA PRO A 224 14.31 -14.64 -14.63
C PRO A 224 14.29 -13.28 -13.95
N GLY A 225 14.70 -12.24 -14.70
CA GLY A 225 14.60 -10.85 -14.27
C GLY A 225 13.18 -10.48 -13.80
N MET A 226 13.07 -9.36 -13.09
CA MET A 226 11.87 -8.92 -12.37
C MET A 226 10.55 -9.23 -13.12
N THR A 227 9.79 -10.19 -12.62
CA THR A 227 8.62 -10.79 -13.31
C THR A 227 7.33 -9.99 -13.17
N ASN A 228 7.37 -8.82 -12.55
CA ASN A 228 6.16 -8.02 -12.30
C ASN A 228 6.53 -6.54 -12.27
N ARG A 229 6.66 -5.93 -13.45
CA ARG A 229 6.92 -4.49 -13.55
C ARG A 229 5.68 -3.75 -13.07
N SER A 230 5.88 -2.69 -12.28
CA SER A 230 4.77 -1.82 -11.91
C SER A 230 4.29 -1.06 -13.15
N TYR A 231 2.99 -0.74 -13.20
CA TYR A 231 2.48 0.26 -14.13
C TYR A 231 3.38 1.48 -14.20
N VAL A 232 3.62 1.93 -15.42
CA VAL A 232 4.21 3.25 -15.69
C VAL A 232 3.24 4.35 -15.24
N LYS A 233 3.73 5.58 -15.01
CA LYS A 233 2.94 6.67 -14.41
C LYS A 233 1.66 6.96 -15.19
N SER A 234 1.74 7.04 -16.52
CA SER A 234 0.64 7.27 -17.45
C SER A 234 -0.45 6.21 -17.34
N ALA A 235 -0.07 4.92 -17.39
CA ALA A 235 -1.00 3.79 -17.25
C ALA A 235 -1.66 3.75 -15.86
N LEU A 236 -0.92 4.09 -14.80
CA LEU A 236 -1.48 4.16 -13.45
C LEU A 236 -2.48 5.31 -13.28
N GLU A 237 -2.16 6.50 -13.79
CA GLU A 237 -3.07 7.64 -13.73
C GLU A 237 -4.32 7.37 -14.59
N LEU A 238 -4.18 6.79 -15.78
CA LEU A 238 -5.33 6.37 -16.57
C LEU A 238 -6.19 5.33 -15.83
N LYS A 239 -5.56 4.31 -15.22
CA LYS A 239 -6.29 3.33 -14.40
C LYS A 239 -7.06 3.99 -13.26
N ARG A 240 -6.46 4.97 -12.56
CA ARG A 240 -7.11 5.72 -11.48
C ARG A 240 -8.35 6.45 -11.97
N LEU A 241 -8.29 7.07 -13.15
CA LEU A 241 -9.42 7.75 -13.78
C LEU A 241 -10.50 6.75 -14.20
N LEU A 242 -10.13 5.65 -14.87
CA LEU A 242 -11.05 4.59 -15.28
C LEU A 242 -11.78 3.96 -14.09
N ASN A 243 -11.12 3.79 -12.94
CA ASN A 243 -11.74 3.26 -11.72
C ASN A 243 -12.96 4.09 -11.24
N THR A 244 -13.17 5.31 -11.75
CA THR A 244 -14.39 6.07 -11.47
C THR A 244 -15.63 5.40 -12.05
N VAL A 245 -15.52 4.65 -13.14
CA VAL A 245 -16.64 3.99 -13.83
C VAL A 245 -16.54 2.46 -13.85
N LEU A 246 -15.34 1.90 -13.69
CA LEU A 246 -15.12 0.44 -13.81
C LEU A 246 -15.88 -0.42 -12.79
N ASP A 247 -16.33 0.15 -11.67
CA ASP A 247 -17.09 -0.59 -10.66
C ASP A 247 -18.49 -1.01 -11.15
N GLU A 248 -19.03 -0.30 -12.14
CA GLU A 248 -20.33 -0.61 -12.75
C GLU A 248 -20.21 -1.60 -13.93
N LEU A 249 -18.99 -1.94 -14.34
CA LEU A 249 -18.74 -2.86 -15.45
C LEU A 249 -18.63 -4.32 -14.98
N PRO A 250 -18.91 -5.30 -15.86
CA PRO A 250 -18.66 -6.71 -15.57
C PRO A 250 -17.20 -6.97 -15.20
N LEU A 251 -16.96 -7.88 -14.24
CA LEU A 251 -15.62 -8.27 -13.79
C LEU A 251 -14.68 -8.74 -14.91
N ARG A 252 -15.23 -9.23 -16.03
CA ARG A 252 -14.46 -9.58 -17.23
C ARG A 252 -13.85 -8.34 -17.88
N SER A 253 -14.66 -7.31 -18.15
CA SER A 253 -14.24 -6.05 -18.75
C SER A 253 -13.17 -5.37 -17.89
N VAL A 254 -13.35 -5.36 -16.57
CA VAL A 254 -12.36 -4.85 -15.61
C VAL A 254 -10.99 -5.55 -15.75
N ARG A 255 -10.98 -6.89 -15.89
CA ARG A 255 -9.74 -7.66 -16.05
C ARG A 255 -9.08 -7.40 -17.39
N GLU A 256 -9.86 -7.23 -18.45
CA GLU A 256 -9.37 -6.90 -19.79
C GLU A 256 -8.63 -5.54 -19.78
N VAL A 257 -9.17 -4.54 -19.06
CA VAL A 257 -8.46 -3.26 -18.81
C VAL A 257 -7.15 -3.49 -18.05
N ASP A 258 -7.18 -4.25 -16.96
CA ASP A 258 -5.98 -4.49 -16.13
C ASP A 258 -4.85 -5.16 -16.93
N TRP A 259 -5.20 -6.13 -17.78
CA TRP A 259 -4.25 -6.84 -18.63
C TRP A 259 -3.68 -5.96 -19.73
N CYS A 260 -4.53 -5.17 -20.41
CA CYS A 260 -4.06 -4.25 -21.44
C CYS A 260 -3.10 -3.21 -20.85
N LEU A 261 -3.43 -2.58 -19.71
CA LEU A 261 -2.57 -1.60 -19.06
C LEU A 261 -1.27 -2.20 -18.50
N GLN A 262 -1.30 -3.45 -18.04
CA GLN A 262 -0.08 -4.18 -17.67
C GLN A 262 0.79 -4.42 -18.91
N GLY A 263 0.21 -4.93 -19.99
CA GLY A 263 0.93 -5.18 -21.24
C GLY A 263 1.54 -3.91 -21.85
N PHE A 264 0.81 -2.80 -21.80
CA PHE A 264 1.33 -1.48 -22.16
C PHE A 264 2.56 -1.12 -21.30
N SER A 265 2.42 -1.22 -19.97
CA SER A 265 3.50 -0.88 -19.03
C SER A 265 4.74 -1.76 -19.20
N ASP A 266 4.57 -3.03 -19.55
CA ASP A 266 5.68 -3.95 -19.78
C ASP A 266 6.46 -3.59 -21.05
N ARG A 267 5.79 -3.07 -22.08
CA ARG A 267 6.40 -2.64 -23.36
C ARG A 267 6.99 -1.23 -23.31
N THR A 268 6.52 -0.37 -22.41
CA THR A 268 7.00 1.01 -22.29
C THR A 268 8.32 1.08 -21.53
N LEU A 269 9.42 1.37 -22.23
CA LEU A 269 10.78 1.37 -21.66
C LEU A 269 11.25 2.76 -21.20
N ASN A 270 10.72 3.83 -21.80
CA ASN A 270 11.09 5.22 -21.54
C ASN A 270 10.34 5.86 -20.35
N GLU A 271 9.42 5.11 -19.73
CA GLU A 271 8.65 5.58 -18.59
C GLU A 271 8.85 4.64 -17.40
N THR A 272 8.92 5.22 -16.21
CA THR A 272 9.04 4.49 -14.94
C THR A 272 7.73 4.55 -14.16
N GLY A 273 7.59 3.72 -13.12
CA GLY A 273 6.51 3.89 -12.15
C GLY A 273 6.76 5.09 -11.24
N TYR A 274 5.75 5.52 -10.50
CA TYR A 274 5.91 6.56 -9.47
C TYR A 274 6.95 6.17 -8.43
N SER A 275 7.81 7.12 -8.09
CA SER A 275 8.83 7.06 -7.05
C SER A 275 8.70 8.24 -6.07
N ILE A 276 9.55 8.27 -5.04
CA ILE A 276 9.60 9.40 -4.10
C ILE A 276 9.96 10.71 -4.80
N ALA A 277 10.80 10.67 -5.83
CA ALA A 277 11.23 11.85 -6.59
C ALA A 277 10.07 12.53 -7.35
N ASP A 278 8.94 11.83 -7.54
CA ASP A 278 7.76 12.37 -8.21
C ASP A 278 6.78 13.07 -7.25
N LEU A 279 7.07 13.06 -5.94
CA LEU A 279 6.19 13.66 -4.95
C LEU A 279 6.38 15.18 -4.92
N PRO A 280 5.28 15.96 -4.79
CA PRO A 280 5.39 17.37 -4.46
C PRO A 280 6.18 17.55 -3.17
N GLU A 281 7.01 18.60 -3.09
CA GLU A 281 7.89 18.86 -1.94
C GLU A 281 7.12 18.88 -0.62
N SER A 282 5.96 19.53 -0.58
CA SER A 282 5.09 19.60 0.60
C SER A 282 4.58 18.22 1.06
N VAL A 283 4.30 17.33 0.10
CA VAL A 283 3.87 15.95 0.37
C VAL A 283 5.04 15.13 0.89
N ALA A 284 6.21 15.23 0.25
CA ALA A 284 7.42 14.54 0.67
C ALA A 284 7.84 14.94 2.10
N ALA A 285 7.82 16.23 2.40
CA ALA A 285 8.13 16.76 3.73
C ALA A 285 7.15 16.25 4.80
N THR A 286 5.84 16.27 4.52
CA THR A 286 4.82 15.76 5.44
C THR A 286 5.01 14.26 5.72
N LEU A 287 5.31 13.47 4.68
CA LEU A 287 5.55 12.04 4.81
C LEU A 287 6.84 11.74 5.57
N ALA A 288 7.90 12.52 5.32
CA ALA A 288 9.16 12.40 6.04
C ALA A 288 8.97 12.67 7.54
N ASP A 289 8.38 13.81 7.88
CA ASP A 289 8.10 14.21 9.26
C ASP A 289 7.24 13.15 9.98
N LYS A 290 6.18 12.65 9.32
CA LYS A 290 5.29 11.67 9.94
C LYS A 290 5.89 10.28 10.04
N LEU A 291 6.52 9.75 8.99
CA LEU A 291 6.87 8.33 8.90
C LEU A 291 8.32 8.05 9.28
N LEU A 292 9.26 8.90 8.88
CA LEU A 292 10.67 8.65 9.10
C LEU A 292 11.07 8.94 10.55
N SER A 293 10.49 9.97 11.19
CA SER A 293 10.68 10.23 12.62
C SER A 293 10.29 9.03 13.49
N GLN A 294 9.24 8.31 13.12
CA GLN A 294 8.78 7.12 13.83
C GLN A 294 9.71 5.90 13.68
N MET A 295 10.75 5.99 12.83
CA MET A 295 11.78 4.95 12.71
C MET A 295 12.95 5.16 13.66
N GLU A 296 13.05 6.29 14.37
CA GLU A 296 14.21 6.64 15.20
C GLU A 296 14.61 5.50 16.16
N GLY A 297 13.69 5.05 17.02
CA GLY A 297 13.96 3.93 17.94
C GLY A 297 14.19 2.58 17.25
N VAL A 298 13.71 2.39 16.02
CA VAL A 298 14.02 1.18 15.23
C VAL A 298 15.45 1.23 14.70
N VAL A 299 15.89 2.40 14.23
CA VAL A 299 17.25 2.61 13.71
C VAL A 299 18.27 2.61 14.84
N GLU A 300 17.95 3.17 15.99
CA GLU A 300 18.82 3.12 17.18
C GLU A 300 19.15 1.66 17.56
N ARG A 301 18.14 0.78 17.56
CA ARG A 301 18.33 -0.65 17.86
C ARG A 301 18.92 -1.43 16.68
N PHE A 302 18.59 -1.05 15.45
CA PHE A 302 19.04 -1.72 14.21
C PHE A 302 19.67 -0.72 13.22
N PRO A 303 20.92 -0.30 13.45
CA PRO A 303 21.57 0.76 12.66
C PRO A 303 21.68 0.47 11.16
N GLN A 304 21.69 -0.81 10.77
CA GLN A 304 21.69 -1.21 9.35
C GLN A 304 20.44 -0.77 8.57
N LEU A 305 19.39 -0.31 9.26
CA LEU A 305 18.17 0.21 8.66
C LEU A 305 18.20 1.73 8.43
N GLN A 306 19.32 2.41 8.75
CA GLN A 306 19.45 3.86 8.59
C GLN A 306 19.15 4.35 7.16
N ASP A 307 19.58 3.60 6.15
CA ASP A 307 19.39 3.91 4.73
C ASP A 307 17.93 4.09 4.32
N ILE A 308 17.01 3.34 4.95
CA ILE A 308 15.59 3.38 4.62
C ILE A 308 14.79 4.34 5.51
N ALA A 309 15.44 4.93 6.52
CA ALA A 309 14.88 5.93 7.42
C ALA A 309 15.16 7.37 6.95
N GLN A 310 15.60 7.53 5.70
CA GLN A 310 15.89 8.83 5.09
C GLN A 310 15.18 8.91 3.73
N LEU A 311 14.88 10.13 3.28
CA LEU A 311 14.50 10.33 1.89
C LEU A 311 15.74 10.09 1.01
N PRO A 312 15.60 9.42 -0.15
CA PRO A 312 16.68 9.37 -1.11
C PRO A 312 17.10 10.81 -1.46
N PRO A 313 18.41 11.06 -1.68
CA PRO A 313 18.86 12.37 -2.11
C PRO A 313 18.07 12.78 -3.34
N ALA A 314 17.64 14.04 -3.40
CA ALA A 314 17.01 14.58 -4.59
C ALA A 314 18.01 14.37 -5.74
N GLU A 315 17.69 13.47 -6.67
CA GLU A 315 18.43 13.40 -7.92
C GLU A 315 18.37 14.81 -8.51
N ALA A 316 19.53 15.34 -8.95
CA ALA A 316 19.57 16.61 -9.68
C ALA A 316 18.46 16.54 -10.72
N PRO A 317 17.57 17.56 -10.82
CA PRO A 317 16.30 17.43 -11.51
C PRO A 317 16.53 16.84 -12.90
N GLY A 318 16.31 15.54 -13.01
CA GLY A 318 16.53 14.80 -14.24
C GLY A 318 15.33 15.08 -15.12
N GLN A 319 15.28 16.28 -15.70
CA GLN A 319 14.13 16.75 -16.49
C GLN A 319 12.77 16.39 -15.85
N GLY A 320 12.69 16.38 -14.51
CA GLY A 320 11.46 16.25 -13.74
C GLY A 320 10.73 17.58 -13.70
N ALA A 321 10.66 18.24 -14.86
CA ALA A 321 9.65 19.22 -15.15
C ALA A 321 8.30 18.58 -14.84
N THR A 322 7.29 19.40 -14.62
CA THR A 322 5.90 19.08 -14.89
C THR A 322 5.78 18.51 -16.32
N SER A 323 6.14 17.25 -16.53
CA SER A 323 5.89 16.54 -17.76
C SER A 323 4.42 16.22 -17.73
N ASN A 324 3.67 16.81 -18.66
CA ASN A 324 2.32 16.37 -18.92
C ASN A 324 2.38 14.87 -19.18
N LEU A 325 1.79 14.08 -18.27
CA LEU A 325 1.66 12.65 -18.47
C LEU A 325 0.84 12.44 -19.75
N ASP A 326 1.41 11.70 -20.70
CA ASP A 326 0.68 11.31 -21.90
C ASP A 326 -0.31 10.20 -21.53
N LEU A 327 -1.54 10.60 -21.23
CA LEU A 327 -2.64 9.66 -20.97
C LEU A 327 -3.28 9.13 -22.26
N GLN A 328 -2.99 9.75 -23.41
CA GLN A 328 -3.52 9.34 -24.70
C GLN A 328 -2.83 8.08 -25.22
N ALA A 329 -1.53 7.90 -24.98
CA ALA A 329 -0.82 6.67 -25.32
C ALA A 329 -1.43 5.39 -24.69
N PRO A 330 -1.61 5.29 -23.37
CA PRO A 330 -2.24 4.10 -22.77
C PRO A 330 -3.73 3.99 -23.12
N LEU A 331 -4.45 5.09 -23.34
CA LEU A 331 -5.84 5.05 -23.79
C LEU A 331 -5.96 4.50 -25.21
N SER A 332 -5.08 4.93 -26.12
CA SER A 332 -5.02 4.43 -27.50
C SER A 332 -4.74 2.93 -27.53
N ALA A 333 -3.88 2.43 -26.64
CA ALA A 333 -3.63 0.99 -26.49
C ALA A 333 -4.90 0.24 -26.06
N LEU A 334 -5.68 0.77 -25.10
CA LEU A 334 -6.97 0.19 -24.71
C LEU A 334 -7.97 0.20 -25.87
N MET A 335 -8.07 1.31 -26.61
CA MET A 335 -8.96 1.43 -27.78
C MET A 335 -8.62 0.40 -28.86
N ALA A 336 -7.33 0.10 -29.06
CA ALA A 336 -6.87 -0.88 -30.03
C ALA A 336 -7.08 -2.34 -29.56
N GLU A 337 -6.75 -2.65 -28.31
CA GLU A 337 -6.77 -4.03 -27.81
C GLU A 337 -8.14 -4.49 -27.31
N VAL A 338 -8.94 -3.58 -26.73
CA VAL A 338 -10.23 -3.90 -26.08
C VAL A 338 -11.33 -2.89 -26.44
N PRO A 339 -11.62 -2.66 -27.74
CA PRO A 339 -12.56 -1.62 -28.20
C PRO A 339 -13.96 -1.76 -27.61
N ASN A 340 -14.48 -2.99 -27.49
CA ASN A 340 -15.81 -3.23 -26.90
C ASN A 340 -15.89 -2.79 -25.43
N VAL A 341 -14.79 -2.89 -24.68
CA VAL A 341 -14.73 -2.44 -23.28
C VAL A 341 -14.68 -0.93 -23.20
N ILE A 342 -14.01 -0.26 -24.16
CA ILE A 342 -14.04 1.20 -24.26
C ILE A 342 -15.45 1.72 -24.53
N GLU A 343 -16.23 1.09 -25.40
CA GLU A 343 -17.62 1.49 -25.61
C GLU A 343 -18.47 1.34 -24.35
N GLN A 344 -18.32 0.24 -23.60
CA GLN A 344 -18.98 0.08 -22.29
C GLN A 344 -18.57 1.17 -21.29
N ILE A 345 -17.29 1.54 -21.26
CA ILE A 345 -16.79 2.63 -20.42
C ILE A 345 -17.44 3.96 -20.82
N ARG A 346 -17.59 4.24 -22.12
CA ARG A 346 -18.23 5.46 -22.65
C ARG A 346 -19.71 5.52 -22.28
N GLU A 347 -20.44 4.40 -22.42
CA GLU A 347 -21.84 4.28 -22.04
C GLU A 347 -22.04 4.61 -20.57
N VAL A 348 -21.31 3.91 -19.68
CA VAL A 348 -21.38 4.13 -18.22
C VAL A 348 -20.98 5.56 -17.85
N ALA A 349 -19.92 6.10 -18.44
CA ALA A 349 -19.50 7.48 -18.19
C ALA A 349 -20.57 8.50 -18.63
N THR A 350 -21.24 8.25 -19.76
CA THR A 350 -22.34 9.10 -20.25
C THR A 350 -23.53 9.06 -19.30
N ASP A 351 -23.90 7.88 -18.83
CA ASP A 351 -25.01 7.70 -17.89
C ASP A 351 -24.74 8.38 -16.55
N GLN A 352 -23.55 8.20 -15.97
CA GLN A 352 -23.19 8.87 -14.72
C GLN A 352 -23.14 10.38 -14.84
N ARG A 353 -22.66 10.91 -15.98
CA ARG A 353 -22.70 12.35 -16.28
C ARG A 353 -24.14 12.84 -16.35
N ASN A 354 -25.01 12.13 -17.05
CA ASN A 354 -26.44 12.47 -17.17
C ASN A 354 -27.15 12.43 -15.80
N ASN A 355 -26.67 11.59 -14.90
CA ASN A 355 -27.12 11.52 -13.50
C ASN A 355 -26.47 12.60 -12.59
N GLY A 356 -25.74 13.57 -13.15
CA GLY A 356 -25.22 14.73 -12.44
C GLY A 356 -23.88 14.52 -11.73
N ARG A 357 -23.14 13.44 -12.00
CA ARG A 357 -21.81 13.24 -11.42
C ARG A 357 -20.80 14.25 -11.99
N GLN A 358 -20.07 14.94 -11.12
CA GLN A 358 -19.18 16.06 -11.49
C GLN A 358 -17.88 16.13 -10.68
N ASP A 359 -17.43 15.02 -10.07
CA ASP A 359 -16.13 15.03 -9.38
C ASP A 359 -14.97 15.19 -10.38
N TYR A 360 -13.90 15.87 -9.93
CA TYR A 360 -12.79 16.25 -10.81
C TYR A 360 -12.14 15.06 -11.55
N ALA A 361 -11.98 13.91 -10.87
CA ALA A 361 -11.38 12.74 -11.49
C ALA A 361 -12.28 12.18 -12.60
N PHE A 362 -13.59 12.16 -12.37
CA PHE A 362 -14.58 11.77 -13.37
C PHE A 362 -14.63 12.76 -14.55
N CYS A 363 -14.68 14.06 -14.31
CA CYS A 363 -14.64 15.07 -15.39
C CYS A 363 -13.37 14.96 -16.24
N LYS A 364 -12.21 14.71 -15.62
CA LYS A 364 -10.96 14.46 -16.35
C LYS A 364 -11.02 13.19 -17.21
N LEU A 365 -11.75 12.15 -16.77
CA LEU A 365 -12.00 10.98 -17.60
C LEU A 365 -12.89 11.33 -18.81
N LEU A 366 -13.97 12.09 -18.60
CA LEU A 366 -14.86 12.52 -19.69
C LEU A 366 -14.09 13.28 -20.77
N ASP A 367 -13.24 14.22 -20.37
CA ASP A 367 -12.35 14.97 -21.28
C ASP A 367 -11.44 14.04 -22.10
N LEU A 368 -10.79 13.06 -21.45
CA LEU A 368 -9.96 12.06 -22.14
C LEU A 368 -10.74 11.20 -23.13
N LEU A 369 -11.99 10.88 -22.80
CA LEU A 369 -12.88 10.13 -23.68
C LEU A 369 -13.48 11.03 -24.78
N GLY A 370 -13.33 12.36 -24.72
CA GLY A 370 -14.00 13.26 -25.65
C GLY A 370 -15.52 13.26 -25.47
N ILE A 371 -15.99 13.14 -24.23
CA ILE A 371 -17.40 13.25 -23.85
C ILE A 371 -17.60 14.66 -23.27
N ASP A 372 -18.43 15.48 -23.91
CA ASP A 372 -18.74 16.83 -23.41
C ASP A 372 -19.38 16.79 -22.02
N PHE A 373 -19.05 17.76 -21.18
CA PHE A 373 -19.64 17.93 -19.85
C PHE A 373 -19.66 19.40 -19.44
N GLU A 374 -20.53 19.74 -18.48
CA GLU A 374 -20.51 21.05 -17.86
C GLU A 374 -19.40 21.12 -16.81
N GLU A 375 -18.49 22.08 -16.96
CA GLU A 375 -17.41 22.27 -15.99
C GLU A 375 -17.97 22.55 -14.59
N PRO A 376 -17.53 21.82 -13.54
CA PRO A 376 -17.97 22.07 -12.19
C PRO A 376 -17.63 23.51 -11.79
N LYS A 377 -18.63 24.29 -11.38
CA LYS A 377 -18.38 25.63 -10.84
C LYS A 377 -17.61 25.49 -9.53
N GLY A 378 -16.49 26.23 -9.40
CA GLY A 378 -15.73 26.25 -8.15
C GLY A 378 -16.61 26.61 -6.95
N LEU A 379 -16.33 26.01 -5.80
CA LEU A 379 -17.07 26.30 -4.57
C LEU A 379 -16.89 27.77 -4.19
N ALA A 380 -18.00 28.52 -4.19
CA ALA A 380 -17.97 29.90 -3.76
C ALA A 380 -17.72 29.98 -2.25
N GLY A 381 -16.69 30.72 -1.84
CA GLY A 381 -16.42 31.02 -0.44
C GLY A 381 -17.41 32.04 0.16
N LEU A 382 -17.11 32.48 1.39
CA LEU A 382 -17.88 33.52 2.08
C LEU A 382 -17.93 34.80 1.25
N ALA A 383 -19.14 35.31 0.98
CA ALA A 383 -19.32 36.63 0.39
C ALA A 383 -18.90 37.73 1.39
N LEU A 384 -18.56 38.93 0.89
CA LEU A 384 -18.10 40.06 1.73
C LEU A 384 -19.05 40.34 2.90
N LYS A 385 -20.35 40.42 2.63
CA LYS A 385 -21.38 40.61 3.66
C LYS A 385 -21.37 39.52 4.74
N GLN A 386 -21.09 38.26 4.36
CA GLN A 386 -21.01 37.16 5.33
C GLN A 386 -19.76 37.29 6.20
N ARG A 387 -18.63 37.73 5.61
CA ARG A 387 -17.40 38.00 6.37
C ARG A 387 -17.60 39.11 7.38
N GLU A 388 -18.28 40.20 6.99
CA GLU A 388 -18.63 41.31 7.88
C GLU A 388 -19.51 40.86 9.06
N VAL A 389 -20.54 40.06 8.79
CA VAL A 389 -21.40 39.48 9.83
C VAL A 389 -20.59 38.61 10.79
N LEU A 390 -19.76 37.71 10.26
CA LEU A 390 -18.95 36.78 11.05
C LEU A 390 -17.80 37.44 11.81
N SER A 391 -17.39 38.67 11.42
CA SER A 391 -16.39 39.45 12.12
C SER A 391 -16.96 40.40 13.19
N GLY A 392 -18.28 40.45 13.36
CA GLY A 392 -18.92 41.39 14.29
C GLY A 392 -18.77 40.99 15.76
N ASP A 393 -18.55 41.98 16.63
CA ASP A 393 -18.34 41.79 18.08
C ASP A 393 -19.56 41.20 18.84
N LYS A 394 -20.73 41.15 18.19
CA LYS A 394 -22.00 40.66 18.76
C LYS A 394 -22.52 39.41 18.04
N LEU A 395 -21.62 38.54 17.58
CA LEU A 395 -21.96 37.33 16.85
C LEU A 395 -22.61 36.28 17.77
N GLU A 396 -23.82 35.84 17.42
CA GLU A 396 -24.48 34.71 18.09
C GLU A 396 -24.38 33.43 17.27
N THR A 397 -24.50 32.27 17.92
CA THR A 397 -24.48 30.94 17.27
C THR A 397 -25.52 30.83 16.14
N ALA A 398 -26.69 31.43 16.32
CA ALA A 398 -27.74 31.44 15.29
C ALA A 398 -27.29 32.17 14.01
N ASP A 399 -26.47 33.22 14.13
CA ASP A 399 -25.95 33.97 12.99
C ASP A 399 -24.89 33.16 12.23
N CYS A 400 -24.00 32.45 12.94
CA CYS A 400 -23.05 31.52 12.32
C CYS A 400 -23.75 30.42 11.52
N LEU A 401 -24.75 29.78 12.13
CA LEU A 401 -25.51 28.70 11.50
C LEU A 401 -26.32 29.19 10.30
N ARG A 402 -26.91 30.40 10.40
CA ARG A 402 -27.60 31.06 9.27
C ARG A 402 -26.64 31.35 8.11
N GLU A 403 -25.46 31.89 8.38
CA GLU A 403 -24.47 32.17 7.33
C GLU A 403 -23.89 30.88 6.72
N MET A 404 -23.71 29.83 7.53
CA MET A 404 -23.34 28.50 7.06
C MET A 404 -24.40 27.92 6.12
N ALA A 405 -25.69 28.02 6.48
CA ALA A 405 -26.78 27.58 5.61
C ALA A 405 -26.79 28.31 4.26
N LEU A 406 -26.60 29.64 4.27
CA LEU A 406 -26.51 30.44 3.03
C LEU A 406 -25.29 30.06 2.17
N LEU A 407 -24.16 29.75 2.79
CA LEU A 407 -22.97 29.29 2.08
C LEU A 407 -23.22 27.92 1.41
N LEU A 408 -23.79 26.98 2.15
CA LEU A 408 -24.12 25.63 1.66
C LEU A 408 -25.18 25.68 0.55
N GLU A 409 -26.20 26.52 0.70
CA GLU A 409 -27.21 26.77 -0.33
C GLU A 409 -26.59 27.32 -1.62
N ARG A 410 -25.68 28.29 -1.53
CA ARG A 410 -24.95 28.83 -2.70
C ARG A 410 -24.06 27.79 -3.39
N GLN A 411 -23.67 26.75 -2.66
CA GLN A 411 -22.90 25.61 -3.17
C GLN A 411 -23.81 24.45 -3.63
N ASN A 412 -25.13 24.65 -3.67
CA ASN A 412 -26.15 23.66 -4.04
C ASN A 412 -26.18 22.43 -3.11
N LEU A 413 -25.69 22.55 -1.87
CA LEU A 413 -25.72 21.50 -0.85
C LEU A 413 -26.99 21.63 0.00
N LEU A 414 -28.15 21.46 -0.65
CA LEU A 414 -29.45 21.85 -0.09
C LEU A 414 -29.83 21.09 1.19
N ASN A 415 -29.51 19.79 1.29
CA ASN A 415 -29.79 19.01 2.50
C ASN A 415 -28.97 19.48 3.71
N ASP A 416 -27.69 19.81 3.51
CA ASP A 416 -26.83 20.33 4.57
C ASP A 416 -27.20 21.77 4.93
N ALA A 417 -27.60 22.57 3.94
CA ALA A 417 -28.15 23.90 4.14
C ALA A 417 -29.42 23.84 5.00
N GLN A 418 -30.30 22.87 4.72
CA GLN A 418 -31.52 22.62 5.49
C GLN A 418 -31.20 22.21 6.94
N PHE A 419 -30.25 21.30 7.13
CA PHE A 419 -29.80 20.93 8.47
C PHE A 419 -29.27 22.16 9.24
N ALA A 420 -28.40 22.95 8.62
CA ALA A 420 -27.80 24.14 9.22
C ALA A 420 -28.85 25.19 9.61
N ILE A 421 -29.82 25.48 8.74
CA ILE A 421 -30.86 26.46 9.00
C ILE A 421 -31.85 25.99 10.07
N ASP A 422 -32.11 24.68 10.17
CA ASP A 422 -32.94 24.10 11.22
C ASP A 422 -32.27 24.21 12.59
N GLN A 423 -30.95 24.03 12.68
CA GLN A 423 -30.24 24.33 13.93
C GLN A 423 -30.29 25.82 14.25
N ALA A 424 -30.14 26.71 13.26
CA ALA A 424 -30.25 28.16 13.48
C ALA A 424 -31.61 28.55 14.08
N LEU A 425 -32.72 27.96 13.61
CA LEU A 425 -34.06 28.20 14.16
C LEU A 425 -34.22 27.72 15.60
N LYS A 426 -33.58 26.62 16.01
CA LYS A 426 -33.62 26.18 17.42
C LYS A 426 -33.01 27.22 18.35
N HIS A 427 -31.96 27.92 17.89
CA HIS A 427 -31.30 28.97 18.66
C HIS A 427 -32.04 30.30 18.61
N ARG A 428 -32.76 30.61 17.52
CA ARG A 428 -33.54 31.85 17.36
C ARG A 428 -34.88 31.59 16.64
N PRO A 429 -35.90 31.05 17.33
CA PRO A 429 -37.14 30.59 16.69
C PRO A 429 -37.96 31.70 15.99
N THR A 430 -37.88 32.92 16.52
CA THR A 430 -38.58 34.11 16.01
C THR A 430 -37.78 34.89 14.97
N GLY A 431 -36.62 34.39 14.54
CA GLY A 431 -35.75 35.07 13.58
C GLY A 431 -36.32 35.07 12.16
N GLN A 432 -36.99 36.16 11.76
CA GLN A 432 -37.59 36.30 10.42
C GLN A 432 -36.62 35.98 9.28
N GLY A 433 -35.38 36.48 9.35
CA GLY A 433 -34.37 36.20 8.32
C GLY A 433 -34.01 34.72 8.19
N ILE A 434 -34.05 33.96 9.29
CA ILE A 434 -33.77 32.52 9.30
C ILE A 434 -34.97 31.77 8.69
N GLN A 435 -36.19 32.15 9.06
CA GLN A 435 -37.42 31.57 8.53
C GLN A 435 -37.54 31.75 7.00
N THR A 436 -37.20 32.94 6.49
CA THR A 436 -37.21 33.22 5.05
C THR A 436 -36.20 32.35 4.29
N ILE A 437 -35.00 32.17 4.84
CA ILE A 437 -33.97 31.32 4.23
C ILE A 437 -34.42 29.86 4.23
N LYS A 438 -34.99 29.37 5.33
CA LYS A 438 -35.52 28.00 5.39
C LYS A 438 -36.60 27.78 4.34
N ALA A 439 -37.58 28.67 4.22
CA ALA A 439 -38.65 28.54 3.23
C ALA A 439 -38.12 28.47 1.80
N ARG A 440 -37.06 29.25 1.50
CA ARG A 440 -36.37 29.20 0.20
C ARG A 440 -35.67 27.87 -0.04
N ILE A 441 -34.96 27.33 0.96
CA ILE A 441 -34.28 26.03 0.86
C ILE A 441 -35.30 24.89 0.72
N ASP A 442 -36.39 24.90 1.50
CA ASP A 442 -37.48 23.92 1.41
C ASP A 442 -38.08 23.87 -0.01
N SER A 443 -38.31 25.04 -0.61
CA SER A 443 -38.83 25.17 -1.97
C SER A 443 -37.82 24.68 -3.01
N ALA A 444 -36.52 24.85 -2.77
CA ALA A 444 -35.48 24.35 -3.67
C ALA A 444 -35.29 22.81 -3.56
N LEU A 445 -35.57 22.21 -2.40
CA LEU A 445 -35.53 20.76 -2.18
C LEU A 445 -36.72 20.02 -2.78
N ASN A 446 -37.88 20.68 -2.85
CA ASN A 446 -39.11 20.13 -3.42
C ASN A 446 -39.64 21.06 -4.52
N PRO A 447 -38.98 21.11 -5.69
CA PRO A 447 -39.53 21.83 -6.84
C PRO A 447 -40.80 21.10 -7.31
N GLU A 448 -41.91 21.84 -7.44
CA GLU A 448 -43.18 21.33 -7.98
C GLU A 448 -43.07 20.81 -9.43
#